data_AF-A0A246BHJ4-F1
#
_entry.id   AF-A0A246BHJ4-F1
#
_cell.length_a   1.000
_cell.length_b   1.000
_cell.length_c   1.000
_cell.angle_alpha   90.00
_cell.angle_beta   90.00
_cell.angle_gamma   90.00
#
_symmetry.space_group_name_H-M   'P 1'
#
loop_
_entity.id
_entity.type
_entity.pdbx_description
1 polymer ?
#
loop_
_entity_poly.entity_id
_entity_poly.type
_entity_poly.pdbx_seq_one_letter_code
_entity_poly.pdbx_strand_id
1 'polypeptide(L)' 'MTETLHVRWKPGTLDTLLVTSPHGTLEWNALIFERVHGRDAMRELYLKGRTCVTREALPARHSTARRVA' A
#
# COMPACT_ATOMS: atom_id res chain seq x y z
N MET A 1 -8.92 -8.10 -11.97
CA MET A 1 -9.51 -6.81 -11.51
C MET A 1 -8.37 -5.96 -11.00
N THR A 2 -8.28 -4.68 -11.35
CA THR A 2 -7.21 -3.78 -10.87
C THR A 2 -7.75 -2.87 -9.77
N GLU A 3 -6.89 -2.49 -8.84
CA GLU A 3 -7.21 -1.52 -7.78
C GLU A 3 -6.16 -0.41 -7.72
N THR A 4 -6.59 0.78 -7.32
CA THR A 4 -5.70 1.93 -7.08
C THR A 4 -5.43 2.05 -5.59
N LEU A 5 -4.15 2.15 -5.23
CA LEU A 5 -3.67 2.39 -3.89
C LEU A 5 -3.27 3.85 -3.74
N HIS A 6 -3.77 4.50 -2.70
CA HIS A 6 -3.36 5.82 -2.29
C HIS A 6 -2.27 5.72 -1.23
N VAL A 7 -1.12 6.32 -1.49
CA VAL A 7 0.07 6.19 -0.65
C VAL A 7 0.50 7.55 -0.13
N ARG A 8 0.80 7.63 1.16
CA ARG A 8 1.35 8.83 1.81
C ARG A 8 2.29 8.44 2.94
N TRP A 9 3.15 9.36 3.36
CA TRP A 9 3.96 9.17 4.57
C TRP A 9 3.08 9.09 5.82
N LYS A 10 3.46 8.20 6.75
CA LYS A 10 2.93 8.21 8.11
C LYS A 10 3.60 9.36 8.88
N PRO A 11 2.83 10.31 9.43
CA PRO A 11 3.40 11.43 10.19
C PRO A 11 4.27 10.95 11.36
N GLY A 12 5.38 11.64 11.60
CA GLY A 12 6.30 11.31 12.69
C GLY A 12 7.20 10.09 12.43
N THR A 13 7.21 9.56 11.21
CA THR A 13 8.10 8.46 10.80
C THR A 13 8.87 8.83 9.54
N LEU A 14 10.04 8.23 9.35
CA LEU A 14 10.90 8.50 8.18
C LEU A 14 10.78 7.42 7.09
N ASP A 15 10.27 6.25 7.43
CA ASP A 15 10.32 5.05 6.59
C ASP A 15 8.97 4.34 6.47
N THR A 16 7.92 4.85 7.12
CA THR A 16 6.61 4.21 7.15
C THR A 16 5.61 4.95 6.27
N LEU A 17 4.91 4.18 5.43
CA LEU A 17 3.90 4.64 4.50
C LEU A 17 2.53 4.13 4.93
N LEU A 18 1.51 4.97 4.76
CA LEU A 18 0.11 4.58 4.84
C LEU A 18 -0.38 4.32 3.42
N VAL A 19 -0.76 3.08 3.17
CA VAL A 19 -1.26 2.58 1.88
C VAL A 19 -2.74 2.28 2.03
N THR A 20 -3.59 3.08 1.42
CA THR A 20 -5.05 2.92 1.45
C THR A 20 -5.53 2.29 0.15
N SER A 21 -6.20 1.15 0.26
CA SER A 21 -6.96 0.52 -0.81
C SER A 21 -8.47 0.64 -0.52
N PRO A 22 -9.35 0.23 -1.46
CA PRO A 22 -10.79 0.14 -1.20
C PRO A 22 -11.16 -0.78 -0.02
N HIS A 23 -10.25 -1.66 0.41
CA HIS A 23 -10.45 -2.64 1.46
C HIS A 23 -9.90 -2.21 2.83
N GLY A 24 -9.24 -1.05 2.91
CA GLY A 24 -8.70 -0.50 4.15
C GLY A 24 -7.33 0.12 3.98
N THR A 25 -6.77 0.56 5.11
CA THR A 25 -5.43 1.16 5.17
C THR A 25 -4.47 0.21 5.88
N LEU A 26 -3.28 0.05 5.31
CA LEU A 26 -2.19 -0.75 5.87
C LEU A 26 -0.92 0.10 5.95
N GLU A 27 -0.03 -0.27 6.86
CA GLU A 27 1.29 0.35 6.99
C GLU A 27 2.33 -0.46 6.21
N TRP A 28 3.13 0.22 5.40
CA TRP A 28 4.20 -0.36 4.60
C TRP A 28 5.52 0.31 4.92
N ASN A 29 6.61 -0.46 4.90
CA ASN A 29 7.94 0.13 4.89
C ASN A 29 8.26 0.69 3.49
N ALA A 30 8.88 1.86 3.43
CA ALA A 30 9.25 2.55 2.21
C ALA A 30 10.14 1.71 1.28
N LEU A 31 11.05 0.88 1.83
CA LEU A 31 11.91 0.00 1.04
C LEU A 31 11.11 -1.12 0.37
N ILE A 32 10.06 -1.62 1.03
CA ILE A 32 9.15 -2.61 0.43
C ILE A 32 8.38 -1.95 -0.72
N PHE A 33 7.88 -0.72 -0.50
CA PHE A 33 7.17 0.03 -1.53
C PHE A 33 8.04 0.29 -2.77
N GLU A 34 9.27 0.76 -2.58
CA GLU A 34 10.23 0.98 -3.68
C GLU A 34 10.54 -0.33 -4.42
N ARG A 35 10.72 -1.44 -3.70
CA ARG A 35 10.97 -2.75 -4.32
C ARG A 35 9.80 -3.24 -5.18
N VAL A 36 8.56 -2.96 -4.78
CA VAL A 36 7.35 -3.44 -5.47
C VAL A 36 6.95 -2.50 -6.62
N HIS A 37 7.00 -1.19 -6.41
CA HIS A 37 6.46 -0.20 -7.35
C HIS A 37 7.55 0.59 -8.10
N GLY A 38 8.81 0.38 -7.76
CA GLY A 38 9.96 0.97 -8.43
C GLY A 38 10.30 2.39 -7.98
N ARG A 39 11.44 2.88 -8.50
CA ARG A 39 12.02 4.18 -8.13
C ARG A 39 11.19 5.38 -8.58
N ASP A 40 10.48 5.29 -9.69
CA ASP A 40 9.67 6.41 -10.18
C ASP A 40 8.48 6.70 -9.25
N ALA A 41 7.80 5.66 -8.78
CA ALA A 41 6.72 5.80 -7.79
C ALA A 41 7.24 6.38 -6.47
N MET A 42 8.44 5.94 -6.04
CA MET A 42 9.10 6.45 -4.85
C MET A 42 9.51 7.93 -5.01
N ARG A 43 10.00 8.32 -6.19
CA ARG A 43 10.36 9.72 -6.51
C ARG A 43 9.15 10.64 -6.39
N GLU A 44 8.01 10.26 -6.95
CA GLU A 44 6.76 11.02 -6.83
C GLU A 44 6.34 11.20 -5.38
N LEU A 45 6.45 10.13 -4.58
CA LEU A 45 6.13 10.15 -3.16
C LEU A 45 7.05 11.09 -2.35
N TYR A 46 8.36 11.14 -2.66
CA TYR A 46 9.28 12.08 -2.04
C TYR A 46 8.99 13.53 -2.43
N LEU A 47 8.66 13.79 -3.70
CA LEU A 47 8.41 15.15 -4.20
C LEU A 47 7.09 15.73 -3.72
N LYS A 48 6.04 14.90 -3.62
CA LYS A 48 4.67 15.36 -3.36
C LYS A 48 4.15 14.98 -1.97
N GLY A 49 4.88 14.15 -1.23
CA GLY A 49 4.44 13.56 0.04
C GLY A 49 3.32 12.50 -0.10
N ARG A 50 2.81 12.29 -1.31
CA ARG A 50 1.73 11.36 -1.65
C ARG A 50 1.85 10.88 -3.10
N THR A 51 1.35 9.69 -3.39
CA THR A 51 1.27 9.14 -4.75
C THR A 51 0.09 8.17 -4.88
N CYS A 52 -0.22 7.77 -6.12
CA CYS A 52 -1.19 6.73 -6.43
C CYS A 52 -0.53 5.66 -7.31
N VAL A 53 -0.75 4.39 -6.99
CA VAL A 53 -0.26 3.26 -7.80
C VAL A 53 -1.40 2.31 -8.13
N THR A 54 -1.43 1.79 -9.35
CA THR A 54 -2.40 0.78 -9.76
C THR A 54 -1.74 -0.59 -9.67
N ARG A 55 -2.43 -1.57 -9.10
CA ARG A 55 -1.99 -2.97 -9.07
C ARG A 55 -3.12 -3.92 -9.44
N GLU A 56 -2.76 -5.16 -9.75
CA GLU A 56 -3.75 -6.24 -9.78
C GLU A 56 -4.29 -6.46 -8.36
N ALA A 57 -5.61 -6.43 -8.24
CA ALA A 57 -6.28 -6.74 -6.99
C ALA A 57 -6.08 -8.23 -6.71
N LEU A 58 -5.53 -8.53 -5.52
CA LEU A 58 -5.50 -9.90 -5.05
C LEU A 58 -6.96 -10.36 -4.89
N PRO A 59 -7.31 -11.57 -5.37
CA PRO A 59 -8.65 -12.09 -5.16
C PRO A 59 -8.92 -12.10 -3.66
N ALA A 60 -10.06 -11.54 -3.24
CA ALA A 60 -10.47 -11.53 -1.85
C ALA A 60 -10.52 -12.99 -1.36
N ARG A 61 -9.46 -13.45 -0.69
CA ARG A 61 -9.47 -14.74 -0.02
C ARG A 61 -10.46 -14.58 1.12
N HIS A 62 -11.68 -15.06 0.90
CA HIS A 62 -12.63 -15.29 1.98
C HIS A 62 -11.90 -16.09 3.03
N SER A 63 -11.54 -15.44 4.15
CA SER A 63 -11.08 -16.14 5.33
C SER A 63 -12.29 -16.91 5.84
N THR A 64 -12.40 -18.18 5.46
CA THR A 64 -13.30 -19.12 6.13
C THR A 64 -12.71 -19.28 7.53
N ALA A 65 -13.16 -18.43 8.45
CA ALA A 65 -12.87 -18.58 9.86
C ALA A 65 -13.47 -19.93 10.28
N ARG A 66 -12.63 -20.96 10.31
CA ARG A 66 -12.97 -22.25 10.87
C ARG A 66 -13.17 -22.04 12.37
N ARG A 67 -14.43 -21.90 12.80
CA ARG A 67 -14.82 -22.12 14.19
C ARG A 67 -14.41 -23.55 14.53
N VAL A 68 -13.37 -23.69 15.35
CA VAL A 68 -13.15 -24.93 16.09
C VAL A 68 -14.20 -24.92 17.20
N ALA A 69 -15.12 -25.87 17.12
CA ALA A 69 -16.10 -26.17 18.16
C ALA A 69 -15.43 -26.94 19.30
#